data_AF-A0A3A5MSW1-F1
#
_entry.id   AF-A0A3A5MSW1-F1
#
_cell.length_a   1.000
_cell.length_b   1.000
_cell.length_c   1.000
_cell.angle_alpha   90.00
_cell.angle_beta   90.00
_cell.angle_gamma   90.00
#
_symmetry.space_group_name_H-M   'P 1'
#
loop_
_entity.id
_entity.type
_entity.pdbx_description
1 polymer ?
#
loop_
_entity_poly.entity_id
_entity_poly.type
_entity_poly.pdbx_seq_one_letter_code
_entity_poly.pdbx_strand_id
1 'polypeptide(L)'
;MKMSTMEKPAALAELVRVKARRDTVDLDYLRATRAAAENASQREIARILALSQPAVNKILARAKGIADLRPTFHGATPFEIAQRYSGGFIDRAQVIDELARWPYLPKPKADEFDDVWEPGEGTWYDVEEALQQGLIDGEIYEAAQLRRHAGKQ
;
A
#
# COMPACT_ATOMS: atom_id res chain seq x y z
N MET A 1 -24.89 8.49 -27.64
CA MET A 1 -24.68 7.19 -26.99
C MET A 1 -24.06 7.49 -25.63
N LYS A 2 -24.81 7.37 -24.52
CA LYS A 2 -24.30 7.69 -23.18
C LYS A 2 -23.35 6.56 -22.76
N MET A 3 -22.08 6.87 -22.55
CA MET A 3 -21.17 5.97 -21.83
C MET A 3 -21.71 5.88 -20.39
N SER A 4 -22.36 4.76 -20.10
CA SER A 4 -22.84 4.46 -18.75
C SER A 4 -21.61 4.19 -17.90
N THR A 5 -21.25 5.15 -17.07
CA THR A 5 -20.36 4.93 -15.92
C THR A 5 -20.91 3.72 -15.18
N MET A 6 -20.21 2.59 -15.22
CA MET A 6 -20.49 1.50 -14.29
C MET A 6 -20.08 2.01 -12.91
N GLU A 7 -21.00 2.67 -12.21
CA GLU A 7 -20.89 2.74 -10.76
C GLU A 7 -20.79 1.28 -10.28
N LYS A 8 -19.63 0.90 -9.75
CA LYS A 8 -19.50 -0.39 -9.07
C LYS A 8 -20.61 -0.42 -8.02
N PRO A 9 -21.43 -1.49 -7.95
CA PRO A 9 -22.45 -1.62 -6.91
C PRO A 9 -21.84 -1.26 -5.56
N ALA A 10 -22.55 -0.48 -4.74
CA ALA A 10 -22.02 0.03 -3.46
C ALA A 10 -21.39 -1.07 -2.58
N ALA A 11 -21.92 -2.30 -2.65
CA ALA A 11 -21.38 -3.48 -1.99
C ALA A 11 -19.98 -3.89 -2.49
N LEU A 12 -19.70 -3.79 -3.79
CA LEU A 12 -18.36 -4.07 -4.34
C LEU A 12 -17.36 -2.99 -3.94
N ALA A 13 -17.76 -1.72 -3.94
CA ALA A 13 -16.92 -0.62 -3.46
C ALA A 13 -16.59 -0.79 -1.97
N GLU A 14 -17.57 -1.20 -1.16
CA GLU A 14 -17.34 -1.53 0.25
C GLU A 14 -16.40 -2.72 0.42
N LEU A 15 -16.54 -3.78 -0.40
CA LEU A 15 -15.64 -4.92 -0.35
C LEU A 15 -14.18 -4.53 -0.59
N VAL A 16 -13.91 -3.62 -1.53
CA VAL A 16 -12.56 -3.08 -1.79
C VAL A 16 -12.04 -2.34 -0.56
N ARG A 17 -12.86 -1.46 0.05
CA ARG A 17 -12.47 -0.70 1.25
C ARG A 17 -12.15 -1.59 2.44
N VAL A 18 -13.01 -2.56 2.77
CA VAL A 18 -12.78 -3.44 3.92
C VAL A 18 -11.59 -4.37 3.71
N LYS A 19 -11.35 -4.80 2.46
CA LYS A 19 -10.14 -5.55 2.11
C LYS A 19 -8.89 -4.69 2.30
N ALA A 20 -8.87 -3.48 1.76
CA ALA A 20 -7.75 -2.56 1.91
C ALA A 20 -7.47 -2.27 3.40
N ARG A 21 -8.53 -2.01 4.18
CA ARG A 21 -8.41 -1.82 5.63
C ARG A 21 -7.77 -3.03 6.32
N ARG A 22 -8.26 -4.24 6.05
CA ARG A 22 -7.73 -5.47 6.64
C ARG A 22 -6.25 -5.66 6.28
N ASP A 23 -5.91 -5.53 5.01
CA ASP A 23 -4.56 -5.79 4.52
C ASP A 23 -3.56 -4.78 5.13
N THR A 24 -3.92 -3.50 5.25
CA THR A 24 -3.09 -2.51 5.96
C THR A 24 -2.91 -2.84 7.44
N VAL A 25 -3.99 -3.23 8.14
CA VAL A 25 -3.90 -3.63 9.57
C VAL A 25 -3.01 -4.85 9.74
N ASP A 26 -3.08 -5.82 8.83
CA ASP A 26 -2.21 -7.00 8.83
C ASP A 26 -0.74 -6.59 8.68
N LEU A 27 -0.43 -5.65 7.77
CA LEU A 27 0.94 -5.12 7.62
C LEU A 27 1.42 -4.41 8.89
N ASP A 28 0.57 -3.57 9.50
CA ASP A 28 0.90 -2.85 10.73
C ASP A 28 1.10 -3.81 11.91
N TYR A 29 0.29 -4.87 11.99
CA TYR A 29 0.47 -5.93 12.98
C TYR A 29 1.80 -6.67 12.81
N LEU A 30 2.20 -6.98 11.57
CA LEU A 30 3.49 -7.62 11.29
C LEU A 30 4.66 -6.72 11.67
N ARG A 31 4.62 -5.44 11.30
CA ARG A 31 5.64 -4.45 11.66
C ARG A 31 5.73 -4.26 13.17
N ALA A 32 4.60 -4.07 13.85
CA ALA A 32 4.55 -3.89 15.30
C ALA A 32 5.09 -5.12 16.04
N THR A 33 4.74 -6.33 15.59
CA THR A 33 5.26 -7.58 16.18
C THR A 33 6.78 -7.70 15.98
N ARG A 34 7.30 -7.34 14.80
CA ARG A 34 8.73 -7.31 14.53
C ARG A 34 9.46 -6.30 15.42
N ALA A 35 8.95 -5.07 15.52
CA ALA A 35 9.54 -4.03 16.35
C ALA A 35 9.54 -4.42 17.84
N ALA A 36 8.47 -5.05 18.34
CA ALA A 36 8.44 -5.56 19.70
C ALA A 36 9.51 -6.62 19.97
N ALA A 37 9.81 -7.48 18.99
CA ALA A 37 10.82 -8.53 19.10
C ALA A 37 12.26 -8.01 19.17
N GLU A 38 12.50 -6.72 18.91
CA GLU A 38 13.80 -6.08 19.11
C GLU A 38 14.13 -5.91 20.60
N ASN A 39 13.11 -5.80 21.46
CA ASN A 39 13.27 -5.48 22.89
C ASN A 39 12.57 -6.47 23.83
N ALA A 40 11.84 -7.46 23.30
CA ALA A 40 11.12 -8.46 24.09
C ALA A 40 11.31 -9.88 23.52
N SER A 41 11.27 -10.89 24.39
CA SER A 41 11.33 -12.29 23.97
C SER A 41 10.01 -12.74 23.29
N GLN A 42 10.10 -13.74 22.42
CA GLN A 42 8.90 -14.34 21.79
C GLN A 42 7.89 -14.87 22.83
N ARG A 43 8.35 -15.26 24.02
CA ARG A 43 7.48 -15.72 25.12
C ARG A 43 6.70 -14.58 25.75
N GLU A 44 7.31 -13.41 25.91
CA GLU A 44 6.62 -12.21 26.41
C GLU A 44 5.60 -11.71 25.40
N ILE A 45 5.98 -11.64 24.12
CA ILE A 45 5.07 -11.28 23.03
C ILE A 45 3.89 -12.26 22.96
N ALA A 46 4.15 -13.57 23.05
CA ALA A 46 3.11 -14.60 23.07
C ALA A 46 2.12 -14.40 24.23
N ARG A 47 2.62 -14.05 25.42
CA ARG A 47 1.78 -13.77 26.59
C ARG A 47 0.88 -12.54 26.37
N ILE A 48 1.44 -11.45 25.85
CA ILE A 48 0.71 -10.18 25.60
C ILE A 48 -0.37 -10.37 24.53
N LEU A 49 -0.06 -11.10 23.45
CA LEU A 49 -0.98 -11.33 22.34
C LEU A 49 -1.95 -12.51 22.59
N ALA A 50 -1.85 -13.18 23.74
CA ALA A 50 -2.59 -14.41 24.03
C ALA A 50 -2.42 -15.50 22.95
N LEU A 51 -1.20 -15.64 22.41
CA LEU A 51 -0.82 -16.60 21.39
C LEU A 51 0.14 -17.66 21.94
N SER A 52 0.33 -18.74 21.18
CA SER A 52 1.43 -19.66 21.44
C SER A 52 2.76 -19.08 20.91
N GLN A 53 3.88 -19.44 21.55
CA GLN A 53 5.21 -19.05 21.05
C GLN A 53 5.45 -19.49 19.59
N PRO A 54 5.05 -20.71 19.15
CA PRO A 54 5.14 -21.08 17.73
C PRO A 54 4.31 -20.19 16.79
N ALA A 55 3.15 -19.68 17.22
CA ALA A 55 2.37 -18.74 16.42
C ALA A 55 3.10 -17.41 16.25
N VAL A 56 3.70 -16.87 17.32
CA VAL A 56 4.56 -15.69 17.26
C VAL A 56 5.75 -15.91 16.31
N ASN A 57 6.37 -17.08 16.36
CA ASN A 57 7.47 -17.42 15.45
C ASN A 57 7.05 -17.35 13.97
N LYS A 58 5.87 -17.88 13.62
CA LYS A 58 5.31 -17.78 12.25
C LYS A 58 5.02 -16.34 11.84
N ILE A 59 4.48 -15.53 12.75
CA ILE A 59 4.23 -14.10 12.50
C ILE A 59 5.56 -13.38 12.23
N LEU A 60 6.57 -13.60 13.05
CA LEU A 60 7.91 -13.01 12.87
C LEU A 60 8.57 -13.48 11.57
N ALA A 61 8.40 -14.75 11.19
CA ALA A 61 8.89 -15.26 9.91
C ALA A 61 8.26 -14.51 8.72
N ARG A 62 6.94 -14.28 8.75
CA ARG A 62 6.24 -13.48 7.73
C ARG A 62 6.67 -12.01 7.77
N ALA A 63 6.89 -11.45 8.96
CA ALA A 63 7.25 -10.04 9.14
C ALA A 63 8.65 -9.70 8.59
N LYS A 64 9.55 -10.67 8.38
CA LYS A 64 10.90 -10.41 7.84
C LYS A 64 10.89 -9.72 6.47
N GLY A 65 9.95 -10.09 5.60
CA GLY A 65 9.86 -9.55 4.24
C GLY A 65 9.07 -8.25 4.12
N ILE A 66 8.49 -7.75 5.22
CA ILE A 66 7.61 -6.57 5.16
C ILE A 66 8.45 -5.30 5.27
N ALA A 67 8.43 -4.46 4.23
CA ALA A 67 9.09 -3.16 4.28
C ALA A 67 8.48 -2.25 5.35
N ASP A 68 9.32 -1.48 6.05
CA ASP A 68 8.86 -0.43 6.96
C ASP A 68 8.23 0.73 6.21
N LEU A 69 7.40 1.49 6.91
CA LEU A 69 6.88 2.75 6.38
C LEU A 69 8.03 3.69 6.06
N ARG A 70 7.96 4.34 4.90
CA ARG A 70 8.98 5.34 4.57
C ARG A 70 8.81 6.56 5.47
N PRO A 71 9.91 7.17 5.96
CA PRO A 71 9.83 8.40 6.74
C PRO A 71 9.00 9.44 6.00
N THR A 72 8.12 10.14 6.74
CA THR A 72 7.15 11.12 6.23
C THR A 72 5.98 10.55 5.40
N PHE A 73 5.95 9.27 5.07
CA PHE A 73 4.85 8.65 4.33
C PHE A 73 4.04 7.71 5.22
N HIS A 74 2.80 7.48 4.83
CA HIS A 74 1.95 6.51 5.51
C HIS A 74 2.13 5.10 4.96
N GLY A 75 2.74 4.87 3.79
CA GLY A 75 2.98 3.53 3.24
C GLY A 75 4.46 3.21 3.01
N ALA A 76 4.78 1.92 2.88
CA ALA A 76 6.09 1.46 2.41
C ALA A 76 6.22 1.55 0.87
N THR A 77 5.09 1.55 0.16
CA THR A 77 4.96 1.71 -1.30
C THR A 77 3.82 2.69 -1.64
N PRO A 78 3.79 3.27 -2.85
CA PRO A 78 2.64 4.02 -3.35
C PRO A 78 1.35 3.20 -3.34
N PHE A 79 1.44 1.90 -3.60
CA PHE A 79 0.27 1.01 -3.55
C PHE A 79 -0.28 0.92 -2.12
N GLU A 80 0.58 0.77 -1.11
CA GLU A 80 0.14 0.77 0.29
C GLU A 80 -0.45 2.13 0.71
N ILE A 81 0.08 3.25 0.21
CA ILE A 81 -0.52 4.58 0.42
C ILE A 81 -1.96 4.62 -0.10
N ALA A 82 -2.21 4.07 -1.30
CA ALA A 82 -3.56 3.97 -1.85
C ALA A 82 -4.47 3.01 -1.04
N GLN A 83 -3.94 1.89 -0.55
CA GLN A 83 -4.67 1.00 0.35
C GLN A 83 -5.08 1.72 1.64
N ARG A 84 -4.19 2.54 2.21
CA ARG A 84 -4.48 3.32 3.41
C ARG A 84 -5.58 4.35 3.20
N TYR A 85 -5.60 5.03 2.06
CA TYR A 85 -6.70 5.91 1.69
C TYR A 85 -8.02 5.14 1.57
N SER A 86 -8.03 4.05 0.81
CA SER A 86 -9.22 3.22 0.61
C SER A 86 -9.75 2.61 1.92
N GLY A 87 -8.83 2.23 2.83
CA GLY A 87 -9.14 1.74 4.17
C GLY A 87 -9.54 2.82 5.19
N GLY A 88 -9.52 4.09 4.78
CA GLY A 88 -9.91 5.24 5.61
C GLY A 88 -8.90 5.63 6.69
N PHE A 89 -7.62 5.31 6.51
CA PHE A 89 -6.54 5.70 7.43
C PHE A 89 -5.95 7.07 7.13
N ILE A 90 -6.04 7.51 5.87
CA ILE A 90 -5.62 8.83 5.42
C ILE A 90 -6.72 9.44 4.54
N ASP A 91 -6.77 10.76 4.48
CA ASP A 91 -7.76 11.46 3.68
C ASP A 91 -7.32 11.67 2.22
N ARG A 92 -8.22 12.26 1.42
CA ARG A 92 -8.01 12.54 -0.01
C ARG A 92 -6.86 13.52 -0.25
N ALA A 93 -6.68 14.52 0.61
CA ALA A 93 -5.61 15.50 0.43
C ALA A 93 -4.24 14.85 0.70
N GLN A 94 -4.17 14.01 1.73
CA GLN A 94 -2.95 13.30 2.13
C GLN A 94 -2.51 12.28 1.07
N VAL A 95 -3.43 11.48 0.53
CA VAL A 95 -3.08 10.50 -0.53
C VAL A 95 -2.57 11.20 -1.79
N ILE A 96 -3.18 12.31 -2.20
CA ILE A 96 -2.73 13.09 -3.36
C ILE A 96 -1.34 13.68 -3.11
N ASP A 97 -1.11 14.27 -1.94
CA ASP A 97 0.20 14.84 -1.58
C ASP A 97 1.31 13.78 -1.60
N GLU A 98 1.06 12.64 -0.95
CA GLU A 98 2.04 11.56 -0.84
C GLU A 98 2.35 10.90 -2.17
N LEU A 99 1.33 10.56 -2.95
CA LEU A 99 1.52 10.02 -4.29
C LEU A 99 2.21 11.04 -5.21
N ALA A 100 1.97 12.34 -5.05
CA ALA A 100 2.66 13.33 -5.88
C ALA A 100 4.16 13.45 -5.57
N ARG A 101 4.53 13.42 -4.28
CA ARG A 101 5.91 13.62 -3.83
C ARG A 101 6.72 12.33 -3.66
N TRP A 102 6.11 11.17 -3.87
CA TRP A 102 6.82 9.89 -3.74
C TRP A 102 8.02 9.84 -4.69
N PRO A 103 9.21 9.44 -4.20
CA PRO A 103 10.41 9.34 -5.03
C PRO A 103 10.35 8.07 -5.88
N TYR A 104 9.55 8.11 -6.95
CA TYR A 104 9.34 6.98 -7.85
C TYR A 104 10.62 6.52 -8.52
N LEU A 105 10.83 5.20 -8.52
CA LEU A 105 11.85 4.58 -9.36
C LEU A 105 11.50 4.79 -10.84
N PRO A 106 12.51 4.94 -11.71
CA PRO A 106 12.28 4.99 -13.14
C PRO A 106 11.62 3.68 -13.59
N LYS A 107 10.77 3.76 -14.62
CA LYS A 107 10.22 2.56 -15.25
C LYS A 107 11.40 1.71 -15.75
N PRO A 108 11.50 0.42 -15.38
CA PRO A 108 12.50 -0.47 -15.95
C PRO A 108 12.42 -0.41 -17.48
N LYS A 109 13.56 -0.32 -18.16
CA LYS A 109 13.58 -0.46 -19.61
C LYS A 109 13.13 -1.89 -19.92
N ALA A 110 12.19 -2.06 -20.85
CA ALA A 110 11.91 -3.37 -21.41
C ALA A 110 13.20 -3.88 -22.06
N ASP A 111 13.63 -5.09 -21.71
CA ASP A 111 14.65 -5.81 -22.46
C ASP A 111 14.04 -6.19 -23.82
N GLU A 112 14.80 -6.05 -24.90
CA GLU A 112 14.39 -6.44 -26.26
C GLU A 112 14.15 -7.96 -26.39
N PHE A 113 14.58 -8.75 -25.39
CA PHE A 113 14.45 -10.22 -25.34
C PHE A 113 13.57 -10.73 -24.18
N ASP A 114 13.02 -9.86 -23.34
CA ASP A 114 12.16 -10.25 -22.21
C ASP A 114 10.77 -9.63 -22.37
N ASP A 115 9.83 -10.42 -22.90
CA ASP A 115 8.43 -10.05 -23.06
C ASP A 115 7.70 -9.93 -21.70
N VAL A 116 8.35 -10.29 -20.58
CA VAL A 116 7.78 -10.21 -19.23
C VAL A 116 8.27 -8.93 -18.54
N TRP A 117 7.53 -7.85 -18.75
CA TRP A 117 7.70 -6.64 -17.93
C TRP A 117 7.12 -6.87 -16.53
N GLU A 118 8.00 -7.06 -15.54
CA GLU A 118 7.61 -7.00 -14.12
C GLU A 118 7.79 -5.56 -13.60
N PRO A 119 6.69 -4.81 -13.36
CA PRO A 119 6.80 -3.52 -12.72
C PRO A 119 7.38 -3.70 -11.31
N GLY A 120 8.57 -3.15 -11.08
CA GLY A 120 9.15 -3.11 -9.73
C GLY A 120 8.30 -2.23 -8.80
N GLU A 121 8.24 -2.64 -7.52
CA GLU A 121 7.62 -1.86 -6.45
C GLU A 121 8.22 -0.44 -6.38
N GLY A 122 7.38 0.55 -6.07
CA GLY A 122 7.81 1.95 -5.96
C GLY A 122 7.97 2.66 -7.30
N THR A 123 7.48 2.09 -8.40
CA THR A 123 7.30 2.80 -9.68
C THR A 123 5.92 3.45 -9.77
N TRP A 124 5.66 4.26 -10.80
CA TRP A 124 4.32 4.85 -11.00
C TRP A 124 3.25 3.78 -11.29
N TYR A 125 3.67 2.56 -11.68
CA TYR A 125 2.75 1.45 -11.90
C TYR A 125 1.93 1.12 -10.65
N ASP A 126 2.50 1.24 -9.45
CA ASP A 126 1.77 1.05 -8.19
C ASP A 126 0.51 1.95 -8.09
N VAL A 127 0.56 3.15 -8.68
CA VAL A 127 -0.56 4.09 -8.71
C VAL A 127 -1.59 3.70 -9.78
N GLU A 128 -1.11 3.23 -10.93
CA GLU A 128 -1.96 2.69 -12.01
C GLU A 128 -2.70 1.43 -11.55
N GLU A 129 -2.00 0.53 -10.87
CA GLU A 129 -2.56 -0.68 -10.27
C GLU A 129 -3.60 -0.31 -9.21
N ALA A 130 -3.30 0.65 -8.34
CA ALA A 130 -4.26 1.14 -7.35
C ALA A 130 -5.55 1.69 -7.98
N LEU A 131 -5.45 2.40 -9.10
CA LEU A 131 -6.60 2.86 -9.89
C LEU A 131 -7.38 1.68 -10.47
N GLN A 132 -6.70 0.70 -11.09
CA GLN A 132 -7.33 -0.49 -11.66
C GLN A 132 -8.08 -1.32 -10.62
N GLN A 133 -7.50 -1.46 -9.42
CA GLN A 133 -8.13 -2.14 -8.30
C GLN A 133 -9.24 -1.31 -7.62
N GLY A 134 -9.34 -0.02 -7.94
CA GLY A 134 -10.33 0.90 -7.36
C GLY A 134 -10.02 1.32 -5.92
N LEU A 135 -8.74 1.34 -5.54
CA LEU A 135 -8.28 1.90 -4.27
C LEU A 135 -8.32 3.43 -4.29
N ILE A 136 -8.09 4.02 -5.47
CA ILE A 136 -8.23 5.44 -5.75
C ILE A 136 -9.15 5.64 -6.96
N ASP A 137 -9.72 6.83 -7.09
CA ASP A 137 -10.47 7.24 -8.27
C ASP A 137 -9.59 7.98 -9.30
N GLY A 138 -10.13 8.21 -10.50
CA GLY A 138 -9.42 8.89 -11.58
C GLY A 138 -9.01 10.31 -11.23
N GLU A 139 -9.81 11.03 -10.43
CA GLU A 139 -9.49 12.39 -10.00
C GLU A 139 -8.27 12.42 -9.06
N ILE A 140 -8.13 11.46 -8.13
CA ILE A 140 -6.92 11.33 -7.30
C ILE A 140 -5.71 11.02 -8.17
N TYR A 141 -5.86 10.09 -9.11
CA TYR A 141 -4.79 9.72 -10.04
C TYR A 141 -4.28 10.95 -10.82
N GLU A 142 -5.21 11.68 -11.45
CA GLU A 142 -4.89 12.87 -12.25
C GLU A 142 -4.30 13.98 -11.39
N ALA A 143 -4.85 14.25 -10.20
CA ALA A 143 -4.34 15.27 -9.30
C ALA A 143 -2.92 14.96 -8.81
N ALA A 144 -2.66 13.70 -8.42
CA ALA A 144 -1.32 13.27 -8.01
C ALA A 144 -0.33 13.37 -9.17
N GLN A 145 -0.73 12.96 -10.38
CA GLN A 145 0.10 13.04 -11.58
C GLN A 145 0.45 14.50 -11.93
N LEU A 146 -0.56 15.39 -11.96
CA LEU A 146 -0.37 16.81 -12.26
C LEU A 146 0.59 17.46 -11.26
N ARG A 147 0.38 17.23 -9.96
CA ARG A 147 1.21 17.81 -8.89
C ARG A 147 2.64 17.27 -8.93
N ARG A 148 2.83 15.99 -9.25
CA ARG A 148 4.15 15.39 -9.47
C ARG A 148 4.91 16.04 -10.62
N HIS A 149 4.23 16.42 -11.70
CA HIS A 149 4.86 17.10 -12.84
C HIS A 149 5.15 18.58 -12.54
N ALA A 150 4.28 19.27 -11.81
CA ALA A 150 4.48 20.67 -11.42
C ALA A 150 5.70 20.87 -10.51
N GLY A 151 6.01 19.90 -9.63
CA GLY A 151 7.17 19.95 -8.74
C GLY A 151 8.53 19.62 -9.38
N LYS A 152 8.59 19.42 -10.71
CA LYS A 152 9.81 19.08 -11.46
C LYS A 152 10.36 20.24 -12.31
N GLN A 153 9.88 21.46 -12.12
CA GLN A 153 10.37 22.68 -12.77
C GLN A 153 11.46 23.37 -11.94
#